data_AF-A0A917H881-F1
#
_entry.id   AF-A0A917H881-F1
#
_cell.length_a   1.000
_cell.length_b   1.000
_cell.length_c   1.000
_cell.angle_alpha   90.00
_cell.angle_beta   90.00
_cell.angle_gamma   90.00
#
_symmetry.space_group_name_H-M   'P 1'
#
loop_
_entity.id
_entity.type
_entity.pdbx_description
1 polymer ?
#
loop_
_entity_poly.entity_id
_entity_poly.type
_entity_poly.pdbx_seq_one_letter_code
_entity_poly.pdbx_strand_id
1 'polypeptide(L)'
;MLKKGIYDRPPKMAYPEDVLFVQQQQTLLDTWFGESRPLNAIELAELFFAIERNAIGQILLTGFVQVTKDNEVKEFLKKGKKLSEKQITTFNNILKNSNEPQAFPITMEVTDSTTPPFSNRLVMFFMTATNQVGISTLSNALSVSIRKDLSIHYSKFIAEIMKYGNEGHKLLIKNGWMEQPPQSANKKY
;
A
#
# COMPACT_ATOMS: atom_id res chain seq x y z
N MET A 1 -19.30 -3.73 14.54
CA MET A 1 -19.05 -3.66 13.08
C MET A 1 -19.27 -5.02 12.41
N LEU A 2 -18.56 -6.09 12.80
CA LEU A 2 -18.69 -7.43 12.21
C LEU A 2 -20.12 -8.02 12.25
N LYS A 3 -20.77 -8.04 13.43
CA LYS A 3 -22.17 -8.47 13.59
C LYS A 3 -23.20 -7.56 12.87
N LYS A 4 -22.80 -6.34 12.52
CA LYS A 4 -23.66 -5.36 11.83
C LYS A 4 -23.57 -5.45 10.30
N GLY A 5 -22.69 -6.30 9.75
CA GLY A 5 -22.51 -6.45 8.30
C GLY A 5 -21.74 -5.31 7.62
N ILE A 6 -21.16 -4.39 8.40
CA ILE A 6 -20.48 -3.17 7.90
C ILE A 6 -18.97 -3.38 7.74
N TYR A 7 -18.43 -4.50 8.24
CA TYR A 7 -17.00 -4.81 8.15
C TYR A 7 -16.68 -5.46 6.80
N ASP A 8 -15.64 -4.96 6.13
CA ASP A 8 -15.14 -5.57 4.89
C ASP A 8 -14.67 -6.99 5.18
N ARG A 9 -15.13 -7.96 4.39
CA ARG A 9 -14.84 -9.37 4.66
C ARG A 9 -13.66 -9.78 3.80
N PRO A 10 -12.68 -10.49 4.37
CA PRO A 10 -11.64 -11.06 3.55
C PRO A 10 -12.26 -11.96 2.48
N PRO A 11 -11.65 -12.02 1.30
CA PRO A 11 -12.11 -12.86 0.20
C PRO A 11 -12.23 -14.32 0.68
N LYS A 12 -13.25 -15.00 0.17
CA LYS A 12 -13.55 -16.39 0.50
C LYS A 12 -13.25 -17.27 -0.70
N MET A 13 -12.59 -18.39 -0.47
CA MET A 13 -12.37 -19.43 -1.48
C MET A 13 -12.91 -20.77 -0.99
N ALA A 14 -13.27 -21.64 -1.93
CA ALA A 14 -13.61 -23.02 -1.60
C ALA A 14 -12.35 -23.77 -1.10
N TYR A 15 -12.53 -24.61 -0.09
CA TYR A 15 -11.46 -25.47 0.39
C TYR A 15 -11.26 -26.63 -0.61
N PRO A 16 -10.02 -26.98 -0.98
CA PRO A 16 -9.77 -28.08 -1.90
C PRO A 16 -10.15 -29.43 -1.28
N GLU A 17 -10.77 -30.31 -2.07
CA GLU A 17 -11.11 -31.68 -1.62
C GLU A 17 -9.89 -32.61 -1.63
N ASP A 18 -8.93 -32.35 -2.52
CA ASP A 18 -7.73 -33.16 -2.72
C ASP A 18 -6.43 -32.35 -2.56
N VAL A 19 -5.32 -33.06 -2.33
CA VAL A 19 -3.97 -32.48 -2.35
C VAL A 19 -3.50 -32.31 -3.80
N LEU A 20 -3.32 -31.06 -4.22
CA LEU A 20 -2.87 -30.71 -5.58
C LEU A 20 -1.40 -30.27 -5.59
N PHE A 21 -0.69 -30.58 -6.68
CA PHE A 21 0.70 -30.18 -6.90
C PHE A 21 0.86 -29.33 -8.15
N VAL A 22 1.79 -28.38 -8.13
CA VAL A 22 2.12 -27.54 -9.29
C VAL A 22 2.78 -28.41 -10.36
N GLN A 23 2.13 -28.56 -11.52
CA GLN A 23 2.66 -29.37 -12.62
C GLN A 23 3.57 -28.57 -13.56
N GLN A 24 3.34 -27.27 -13.72
CA GLN A 24 4.12 -26.41 -14.59
C GLN A 24 4.23 -25.00 -13.99
N GLN A 25 5.41 -24.40 -14.08
CA GLN A 25 5.60 -23.00 -13.73
C GLN A 25 5.19 -22.11 -14.90
N GLN A 26 4.20 -21.24 -14.71
CA GLN A 26 3.82 -20.26 -15.72
C GLN A 26 4.97 -19.27 -15.98
N THR A 27 5.19 -18.92 -17.24
CA THR A 27 6.11 -17.86 -17.63
C THR A 27 5.45 -16.48 -17.46
N LEU A 28 6.26 -15.42 -17.56
CA LEU A 28 5.74 -14.06 -17.56
C LEU A 28 4.83 -13.78 -18.76
N LEU A 29 5.18 -14.34 -19.93
CA LEU A 29 4.39 -14.18 -21.15
C LEU A 29 3.01 -14.84 -21.00
N ASP A 30 2.97 -16.04 -20.40
CA ASP A 30 1.71 -16.74 -20.13
C ASP A 30 0.80 -15.94 -19.20
N THR A 31 1.40 -15.25 -18.21
CA THR A 31 0.65 -14.47 -17.22
C THR A 31 0.09 -13.16 -17.80
N TRP A 32 0.79 -12.54 -18.75
CA TRP A 32 0.39 -11.24 -19.34
C TRP A 32 -0.43 -11.33 -20.60
N PHE A 33 -0.21 -12.36 -21.44
CA PHE A 33 -0.87 -12.51 -22.73
C PHE A 33 -1.74 -13.77 -22.83
N GLY A 34 -1.69 -14.65 -21.82
CA GLY A 34 -2.49 -15.86 -21.73
C GLY A 34 -3.36 -15.89 -20.47
N GLU A 35 -3.90 -17.08 -20.15
CA GLU A 35 -4.67 -17.28 -18.92
C GLU A 35 -3.74 -17.48 -17.73
N SER A 36 -3.75 -16.52 -16.81
CA SER A 36 -3.11 -16.65 -15.51
C SER A 36 -3.79 -17.74 -14.70
N ARG A 37 -3.01 -18.53 -13.96
CA ARG A 37 -3.60 -19.45 -12.98
C ARG A 37 -4.43 -18.69 -11.95
N PRO A 38 -5.42 -19.34 -11.31
CA PRO A 38 -6.13 -18.75 -10.18
C PRO A 38 -5.18 -18.28 -9.07
N LEU A 39 -5.60 -17.23 -8.36
CA LEU A 39 -4.89 -16.75 -7.18
C LEU A 39 -4.96 -17.82 -6.09
N ASN A 40 -3.86 -18.05 -5.39
CA ASN A 40 -3.89 -18.90 -4.20
C ASN A 40 -4.34 -18.10 -2.97
N ALA A 41 -4.64 -18.80 -1.87
CA ALA A 41 -5.12 -18.19 -0.63
C ALA A 41 -4.22 -17.06 -0.10
N ILE A 42 -2.89 -17.24 -0.20
CA ILE A 42 -1.90 -16.27 0.29
C ILE A 42 -1.91 -15.03 -0.60
N GLU A 43 -1.83 -15.19 -1.91
CA GLU A 43 -1.83 -14.09 -2.87
C GLU A 43 -3.10 -13.26 -2.79
N LEU A 44 -4.24 -13.93 -2.63
CA LEU A 44 -5.54 -13.30 -2.47
C LEU A 44 -5.61 -12.50 -1.16
N ALA A 45 -5.08 -13.04 -0.07
CA ALA A 45 -4.99 -12.34 1.22
C ALA A 45 -4.08 -11.11 1.15
N GLU A 46 -2.88 -11.24 0.57
CA GLU A 46 -1.93 -10.14 0.44
C GLU A 46 -2.48 -9.01 -0.44
N LEU A 47 -3.17 -9.32 -1.55
CA LEU A 47 -3.85 -8.33 -2.38
C LEU A 47 -4.93 -7.57 -1.59
N PHE A 48 -5.77 -8.31 -0.84
CA PHE A 48 -6.80 -7.71 0.00
C PHE A 48 -6.19 -6.76 1.04
N PHE A 49 -5.18 -7.21 1.79
CA PHE A 49 -4.50 -6.37 2.79
C PHE A 49 -3.84 -5.14 2.16
N ALA A 50 -3.22 -5.27 0.98
CA ALA A 50 -2.63 -4.14 0.29
C ALA A 50 -3.68 -3.10 -0.14
N ILE A 51 -4.86 -3.54 -0.59
CA ILE A 51 -5.98 -2.65 -0.96
C ILE A 51 -6.54 -1.95 0.28
N GLU A 52 -6.89 -2.71 1.32
CA GLU A 52 -7.49 -2.19 2.56
C GLU A 52 -6.57 -1.16 3.22
N ARG A 53 -5.28 -1.47 3.33
CA ARG A 53 -4.27 -0.57 3.87
C ARG A 53 -4.19 0.74 3.09
N ASN A 54 -4.12 0.68 1.76
CA ASN A 54 -4.02 1.88 0.94
C ASN A 54 -5.32 2.70 1.02
N ALA A 55 -6.46 2.07 1.22
CA ALA A 55 -7.73 2.78 1.40
C ALA A 55 -7.82 3.52 2.73
N ILE A 56 -7.36 2.91 3.83
CA ILE A 56 -7.17 3.63 5.10
C ILE A 56 -6.23 4.83 4.89
N GLY A 57 -5.15 4.62 4.13
CA GLY A 57 -4.23 5.68 3.71
C GLY A 57 -4.93 6.81 2.93
N GLN A 58 -5.84 6.50 2.01
CA GLN A 58 -6.61 7.51 1.25
C GLN A 58 -7.40 8.45 2.17
N ILE A 59 -8.03 7.91 3.19
CA ILE A 59 -8.86 8.67 4.13
C ILE A 59 -7.95 9.61 4.94
N LEU A 60 -6.86 9.06 5.50
CA LEU A 60 -5.89 9.84 6.27
C LEU A 60 -5.28 10.97 5.43
N LEU A 61 -4.86 10.65 4.20
CA LEU A 61 -4.30 11.61 3.26
C LEU A 61 -5.32 12.67 2.85
N THR A 62 -6.59 12.30 2.64
CA THR A 62 -7.65 13.26 2.31
C THR A 62 -7.87 14.24 3.46
N GLY A 63 -7.96 13.75 4.71
CA GLY A 63 -8.06 14.61 5.89
C GLY A 63 -6.85 15.53 6.07
N PHE A 64 -5.63 15.01 5.92
CA PHE A 64 -4.43 15.84 6.03
C PHE A 64 -4.31 16.87 4.90
N VAL A 65 -4.61 16.50 3.65
CA VAL A 65 -4.65 17.47 2.54
C VAL A 65 -5.65 18.59 2.81
N GLN A 66 -6.81 18.28 3.38
CA GLN A 66 -7.84 19.26 3.71
C GLN A 66 -7.35 20.32 4.71
N VAL A 67 -6.65 19.90 5.77
CA VAL A 67 -6.27 20.79 6.88
C VAL A 67 -4.87 21.41 6.74
N THR A 68 -3.95 20.80 5.98
CA THR A 68 -2.58 21.33 5.82
C THR A 68 -2.57 22.65 5.04
N LYS A 69 -1.99 23.70 5.63
CA LYS A 69 -1.83 25.01 4.97
C LYS A 69 -0.52 25.17 4.21
N ASP A 70 0.52 24.45 4.64
CA ASP A 70 1.83 24.47 3.98
C ASP A 70 1.74 23.81 2.61
N ASN A 71 2.12 24.55 1.56
CA ASN A 71 1.97 24.09 0.19
C ASN A 71 2.91 22.92 -0.15
N GLU A 72 4.13 22.89 0.38
CA GLU A 72 5.07 21.79 0.08
C GLU A 72 4.61 20.50 0.74
N VAL A 73 4.15 20.57 2.00
CA VAL A 73 3.57 19.43 2.71
C VAL A 73 2.28 18.98 2.02
N LYS A 74 1.40 19.91 1.65
CA LYS A 74 0.14 19.59 0.96
C LYS A 74 0.38 18.88 -0.38
N GLU A 75 1.33 19.33 -1.19
CA GLU A 75 1.67 18.67 -2.45
C GLU A 75 2.30 17.29 -2.24
N PHE A 76 3.13 17.13 -1.21
CA PHE A 76 3.64 15.81 -0.80
C PHE A 76 2.50 14.85 -0.42
N LEU A 77 1.50 15.31 0.33
CA LEU A 77 0.34 14.50 0.70
C LEU A 77 -0.50 14.12 -0.54
N LYS A 78 -0.77 15.07 -1.44
CA LYS A 78 -1.48 14.78 -2.70
C LYS A 78 -0.78 13.73 -3.56
N LYS A 79 0.56 13.76 -3.64
CA LYS A 79 1.34 12.72 -4.33
C LYS A 79 1.13 11.35 -3.69
N GLY A 80 1.17 11.26 -2.36
CA GLY A 80 0.89 10.03 -1.61
C GLY A 80 -0.52 9.51 -1.88
N LYS A 81 -1.50 10.42 -1.98
CA LYS A 81 -2.89 10.08 -2.30
C LYS A 81 -2.98 9.44 -3.68
N LYS A 82 -2.41 10.09 -4.71
CA LYS A 82 -2.39 9.54 -6.07
C LYS A 82 -1.66 8.19 -6.17
N LEU A 83 -0.57 8.01 -5.43
CA LEU A 83 0.17 6.74 -5.40
C LEU A 83 -0.67 5.61 -4.79
N SER A 84 -1.42 5.91 -3.72
CA SER A 84 -2.28 4.93 -3.07
C SER A 84 -3.50 4.57 -3.94
N GLU A 85 -4.12 5.55 -4.62
CA GLU A 85 -5.19 5.31 -5.61
C GLU A 85 -4.72 4.39 -6.75
N LYS A 86 -3.51 4.64 -7.26
CA LYS A 86 -2.91 3.81 -8.32
C LYS A 86 -2.69 2.36 -7.88
N GLN A 87 -2.23 2.15 -6.65
CA GLN A 87 -2.08 0.80 -6.07
C GLN A 87 -3.43 0.09 -5.94
N ILE A 88 -4.42 0.74 -5.32
CA ILE A 88 -5.78 0.19 -5.16
C ILE A 88 -6.35 -0.21 -6.52
N THR A 89 -6.28 0.68 -7.51
CA THR A 89 -6.82 0.44 -8.85
C THR A 89 -6.13 -0.74 -9.52
N THR A 90 -4.80 -0.82 -9.40
CA THR A 90 -4.02 -1.90 -10.00
C THR A 90 -4.36 -3.25 -9.38
N PHE A 91 -4.39 -3.34 -8.05
CA PHE A 91 -4.70 -4.59 -7.35
C PHE A 91 -6.15 -5.02 -7.54
N ASN A 92 -7.12 -4.08 -7.58
CA ASN A 92 -8.51 -4.40 -7.90
C ASN A 92 -8.71 -4.86 -9.36
N ASN A 93 -7.90 -4.36 -10.30
CA ASN A 93 -7.90 -4.88 -11.67
C ASN A 93 -7.36 -6.32 -11.73
N ILE A 94 -6.36 -6.64 -10.92
CA ILE A 94 -5.83 -8.00 -10.81
C ILE A 94 -6.88 -8.98 -10.26
N LEU A 95 -7.59 -8.59 -9.19
CA LEU A 95 -8.70 -9.36 -8.64
C LEU A 95 -9.77 -9.59 -9.70
N LYS A 96 -10.23 -8.51 -10.34
CA LYS A 96 -11.23 -8.56 -11.42
C LYS A 96 -10.82 -9.50 -12.56
N ASN A 97 -9.58 -9.40 -13.04
CA ASN A 97 -9.06 -10.24 -14.12
C ASN A 97 -8.89 -11.71 -13.70
N SER A 98 -8.84 -11.98 -12.39
CA SER A 98 -8.79 -13.33 -11.83
C SER A 98 -10.19 -13.86 -11.46
N ASN A 99 -11.26 -13.18 -11.90
CA ASN A 99 -12.66 -13.46 -11.53
C ASN A 99 -12.94 -13.42 -10.02
N GLU A 100 -12.12 -12.70 -9.27
CA GLU A 100 -12.31 -12.47 -7.84
C GLU A 100 -13.10 -11.18 -7.59
N PRO A 101 -13.97 -11.14 -6.56
CA PRO A 101 -14.62 -9.90 -6.15
C PRO A 101 -13.59 -8.83 -5.82
N GLN A 102 -13.84 -7.62 -6.31
CA GLN A 102 -13.02 -6.46 -5.95
C GLN A 102 -13.18 -6.15 -4.47
N ALA A 103 -12.07 -5.76 -3.83
CA ALA A 103 -12.12 -5.24 -2.47
C ALA A 103 -12.63 -3.79 -2.54
N PHE A 104 -13.79 -3.56 -1.95
CA PHE A 104 -14.38 -2.23 -1.79
C PHE A 104 -14.07 -1.77 -0.37
N PRO A 105 -13.04 -0.94 -0.18
CA PRO A 105 -12.78 -0.43 1.14
C PRO A 105 -13.99 0.35 1.65
N ILE A 106 -14.30 0.16 2.93
CA ILE A 106 -15.40 0.82 3.64
C ILE A 106 -15.39 2.32 3.31
N THR A 107 -16.56 2.86 2.95
CA THR A 107 -16.77 4.30 2.81
C THR A 107 -16.62 4.95 4.17
N MET A 108 -15.40 5.33 4.54
CA MET A 108 -15.17 6.23 5.68
C MET A 108 -15.14 7.65 5.16
N GLU A 109 -15.98 8.50 5.74
CA GLU A 109 -16.10 9.89 5.33
C GLU A 109 -15.12 10.76 6.10
N VAL A 110 -14.41 11.64 5.38
CA VAL A 110 -13.69 12.75 5.98
C VAL A 110 -14.70 13.85 6.28
N THR A 111 -14.75 14.31 7.53
CA THR A 111 -15.64 15.42 7.95
C THR A 111 -15.27 16.73 7.24
N ASP A 112 -16.14 17.73 7.28
CA ASP A 112 -15.91 19.08 6.74
C ASP A 112 -14.95 19.96 7.56
N SER A 113 -14.43 19.47 8.70
CA SER A 113 -13.52 20.22 9.56
C SER A 113 -12.22 20.62 8.86
N THR A 114 -11.92 21.92 8.84
CA THR A 114 -10.68 22.47 8.27
C THR A 114 -9.63 22.82 9.33
N THR A 115 -9.92 22.53 10.61
CA THR A 115 -9.02 22.80 11.72
C THR A 115 -7.92 21.73 11.78
N PRO A 116 -6.63 22.10 11.68
CA PRO A 116 -5.54 21.12 11.75
C PRO A 116 -5.47 20.49 13.15
N PRO A 117 -5.64 19.16 13.28
CA PRO A 117 -5.54 18.50 14.58
C PRO A 117 -4.08 18.29 15.00
N PHE A 118 -3.14 18.32 14.05
CA PHE A 118 -1.72 18.06 14.25
C PHE A 118 -0.84 19.09 13.55
N SER A 119 0.39 19.25 14.03
CA SER A 119 1.40 20.07 13.36
C SER A 119 1.89 19.42 12.05
N ASN A 120 2.41 20.21 11.11
CA ASN A 120 3.01 19.68 9.88
C ASN A 120 4.15 18.70 10.15
N ARG A 121 4.94 18.93 11.21
CA ARG A 121 5.99 18.01 11.67
C ARG A 121 5.42 16.63 12.00
N LEU A 122 4.35 16.57 12.78
CA LEU A 122 3.72 15.31 13.19
C LEU A 122 3.02 14.63 12.01
N VAL A 123 2.35 15.39 11.14
CA VAL A 123 1.77 14.88 9.89
C VAL A 123 2.83 14.22 9.01
N MET A 124 3.95 14.91 8.78
CA MET A 124 5.05 14.37 7.98
C MET A 124 5.65 13.12 8.61
N PHE A 125 5.82 13.09 9.94
CA PHE A 125 6.27 11.90 10.65
C PHE A 125 5.33 10.71 10.44
N PHE A 126 4.01 10.89 10.62
CA PHE A 126 3.02 9.84 10.36
C PHE A 126 3.08 9.32 8.93
N MET A 127 3.24 10.22 7.95
CA MET A 127 3.31 9.82 6.56
C MET A 127 4.59 9.06 6.23
N THR A 128 5.75 9.47 6.76
CA THR A 128 7.00 8.74 6.55
C THR A 128 7.01 7.39 7.26
N ALA A 129 6.45 7.29 8.47
CA ALA A 129 6.30 6.03 9.18
C ALA A 129 5.35 5.08 8.43
N THR A 130 4.20 5.58 7.99
CA THR A 130 3.26 4.83 7.17
C THR A 130 3.92 4.40 5.86
N ASN A 131 4.75 5.23 5.22
CA ASN A 131 5.46 4.85 4.02
C ASN A 131 6.40 3.65 4.25
N GLN A 132 7.16 3.65 5.35
CA GLN A 132 8.04 2.54 5.72
C GLN A 132 7.28 1.22 5.91
N VAL A 133 6.13 1.28 6.60
CA VAL A 133 5.22 0.12 6.73
C VAL A 133 4.70 -0.34 5.37
N GLY A 134 4.50 0.57 4.41
CA GLY A 134 4.09 0.24 3.06
C GLY A 134 5.14 -0.57 2.32
N ILE A 135 6.42 -0.19 2.46
CA ILE A 135 7.55 -0.94 1.90
C ILE A 135 7.59 -2.35 2.50
N SER A 136 7.55 -2.48 3.83
CA SER A 136 7.64 -3.79 4.48
C SER A 136 6.48 -4.70 4.10
N THR A 137 5.25 -4.17 4.03
CA THR A 137 4.05 -4.93 3.65
C THR A 137 4.17 -5.47 2.22
N LEU A 138 4.53 -4.63 1.25
CA LEU A 138 4.66 -5.09 -0.14
C LEU A 138 5.87 -6.01 -0.35
N SER A 139 6.95 -5.81 0.40
CA SER A 139 8.09 -6.73 0.39
C SER A 139 7.72 -8.11 0.94
N ASN A 140 6.89 -8.16 1.99
CA ASN A 140 6.32 -9.42 2.48
C ASN A 140 5.46 -10.09 1.40
N ALA A 141 4.49 -9.35 0.84
CA ALA A 141 3.63 -9.84 -0.23
C ALA A 141 4.43 -10.38 -1.43
N LEU A 142 5.49 -9.67 -1.83
CA LEU A 142 6.43 -10.10 -2.86
C LEU A 142 7.13 -11.43 -2.51
N SER A 143 7.54 -11.60 -1.26
CA SER A 143 8.27 -12.80 -0.82
C SER A 143 7.41 -14.06 -0.78
N VAL A 144 6.11 -13.92 -0.51
CA VAL A 144 5.17 -15.05 -0.37
C VAL A 144 4.33 -15.30 -1.62
N SER A 145 4.32 -14.37 -2.57
CA SER A 145 3.59 -14.52 -3.84
C SER A 145 4.46 -15.18 -4.90
N ILE A 146 3.91 -16.21 -5.54
CA ILE A 146 4.63 -16.98 -6.57
C ILE A 146 4.15 -16.65 -7.99
N ARG A 147 3.01 -15.94 -8.14
CA ARG A 147 2.54 -15.44 -9.44
C ARG A 147 3.43 -14.29 -9.90
N LYS A 148 3.99 -14.43 -11.11
CA LYS A 148 5.08 -13.56 -11.56
C LYS A 148 4.63 -12.12 -11.86
N ASP A 149 3.41 -11.92 -12.32
CA ASP A 149 2.83 -10.58 -12.51
C ASP A 149 2.67 -9.83 -11.18
N LEU A 150 2.22 -10.52 -10.11
CA LEU A 150 2.17 -9.97 -8.75
C LEU A 150 3.56 -9.52 -8.31
N SER A 151 4.58 -10.38 -8.50
CA SER A 151 5.95 -10.03 -8.15
C SER A 151 6.44 -8.76 -8.87
N ILE A 152 6.07 -8.57 -10.14
CA ILE A 152 6.40 -7.36 -10.89
C ILE A 152 5.65 -6.15 -10.34
N HIS A 153 4.35 -6.27 -10.11
CA HIS A 153 3.54 -5.17 -9.57
C HIS A 153 4.04 -4.73 -8.19
N TYR A 154 4.32 -5.67 -7.29
CA TYR A 154 4.88 -5.36 -5.97
C TYR A 154 6.26 -4.72 -6.07
N SER A 155 7.16 -5.27 -6.88
CA SER A 155 8.51 -4.69 -7.07
C SER A 155 8.44 -3.26 -7.60
N LYS A 156 7.56 -3.01 -8.58
CA LYS A 156 7.34 -1.67 -9.14
C LYS A 156 6.82 -0.71 -8.08
N PHE A 157 5.81 -1.10 -7.30
CA PHE A 157 5.26 -0.24 -6.27
C PHE A 157 6.22 0.00 -5.11
N ILE A 158 7.02 -0.99 -4.72
CA ILE A 158 8.11 -0.81 -3.75
C ILE A 158 9.05 0.30 -4.22
N ALA A 159 9.49 0.28 -5.48
CA ALA A 159 10.35 1.33 -6.03
C ALA A 159 9.69 2.72 -6.01
N GLU A 160 8.40 2.82 -6.38
CA GLU A 160 7.63 4.07 -6.34
C GLU A 160 7.46 4.61 -4.91
N ILE A 161 7.19 3.73 -3.94
CA ILE A 161 7.06 4.05 -2.51
C ILE A 161 8.41 4.45 -1.90
N MET A 162 9.52 3.81 -2.30
CA MET A 162 10.87 4.23 -1.89
C MET A 162 11.18 5.64 -2.40
N LYS A 163 10.85 5.93 -3.66
CA LYS A 163 11.00 7.28 -4.23
C LYS A 163 10.18 8.31 -3.45
N TYR A 164 8.91 8.02 -3.19
CA TYR A 164 8.03 8.87 -2.40
C TYR A 164 8.56 9.10 -0.97
N GLY A 165 9.01 8.04 -0.30
CA GLY A 165 9.62 8.13 1.03
C GLY A 165 10.86 9.02 1.07
N ASN A 166 11.71 8.95 0.05
CA ASN A 166 12.88 9.83 -0.07
C ASN A 166 12.49 11.30 -0.24
N GLU A 167 11.42 11.61 -0.99
CA GLU A 167 10.87 12.98 -1.05
C GLU A 167 10.42 13.46 0.33
N GLY A 168 9.79 12.58 1.12
CA GLY A 168 9.37 12.87 2.49
C GLY A 168 10.55 13.16 3.43
N HIS A 169 11.61 12.34 3.38
CA HIS A 169 12.83 12.58 4.17
C HIS A 169 13.48 13.91 3.79
N LYS A 170 13.57 14.25 2.50
CA LYS A 170 14.11 15.55 2.06
C LYS A 170 13.32 16.71 2.64
N LEU A 171 11.98 16.61 2.68
CA LEU A 171 11.14 17.65 3.24
C LEU A 171 11.30 17.78 4.77
N LEU A 172 11.42 16.66 5.48
CA LEU A 172 11.72 16.64 6.91
C LEU A 172 13.07 17.29 7.22
N ILE A 173 14.12 16.96 6.46
CA ILE A 173 15.46 17.56 6.61
C ILE A 173 15.41 19.06 6.34
N LYS A 174 14.80 19.47 5.22
CA LYS A 174 14.68 20.88 4.81
C LYS A 174 14.05 21.74 5.90
N ASN A 175 13.05 21.22 6.61
CA ASN A 175 12.33 21.94 7.66
C ASN A 175 12.92 21.75 9.07
N GLY A 176 14.05 21.05 9.21
CA GLY A 176 14.66 20.77 10.53
C GLY A 176 13.79 19.86 11.41
N TRP A 177 12.94 19.03 10.81
CA TRP A 177 12.02 18.13 11.50
C TRP A 177 12.55 16.71 11.68
N MET A 178 13.60 16.34 10.93
CA MET A 178 14.24 15.02 11.01
C MET A 178 15.28 15.00 12.13
N GLU A 179 14.99 14.23 13.18
CA GLU A 179 15.97 13.95 14.23
C GLU A 179 17.04 13.00 13.69
N GLN A 180 18.29 13.23 14.09
CA GLN A 180 19.41 12.38 13.75
C GLN A 180 19.51 11.25 14.79
N PRO A 181 19.34 9.97 14.40
CA PRO A 181 19.56 8.87 15.32
C PRO A 181 21.03 8.82 15.79
N PRO A 182 21.31 8.25 16.97
CA PRO A 182 22.67 8.05 17.44
C PRO A 182 23.53 7.34 16.38
N GLN A 183 24.72 7.88 16.11
CA GLN A 183 25.63 7.33 15.10
C GLN A 183 26.70 6.46 15.78
N SER A 184 27.13 5.41 15.09
CA SER A 184 28.33 4.68 15.50
C SER A 184 29.55 5.59 15.49
N ALA A 185 30.50 5.38 16.42
CA ALA A 185 31.75 6.14 16.46
C ALA A 185 32.47 6.09 15.10
N ASN A 186 32.89 7.26 14.62
CA ASN A 186 33.62 7.39 13.37
C ASN A 186 35.07 6.89 13.56
N LYS A 187 35.31 5.60 13.27
CA LYS A 187 36.63 4.97 13.36
C LYS A 187 37.47 5.20 12.09
N LYS A 188 37.63 6.46 11.68
CA LYS A 188 38.61 6.82 10.65
C LYS A 188 39.95 7.07 11.35
N TYR A 189 40.87 6.10 11.22
CA TYR A 189 42.29 6.26 11.52
C TYR A 189 43.01 6.83 10.30
#